data_AF-A0A552U7K9-F1
#
_entry.id   AF-A0A552U7K9-F1
#
_cell.length_a   1.000
_cell.length_b   1.000
_cell.length_c   1.000
_cell.angle_alpha   90.00
_cell.angle_beta   90.00
_cell.angle_gamma   90.00
#
_symmetry.space_group_name_H-M   'P 1'
#
loop_
_entity.id
_entity.type
_entity.pdbx_description
1 polymer ?
#
loop_
_entity_poly.entity_id
_entity_poly.type
_entity_poly.pdbx_seq_one_letter_code
_entity_poly.pdbx_strand_id
1 'polypeptide(L)'
;MPRLGLFGGGDDDKQEEAEFAELESTIVSAKKRLDRNWAFVLEDGARWVQIDTKNIPSDPKPGQPIRIRRAAMGSYLANVNKQIAVRVRREN
;
A
#
# COMPACT_ATOMS: atom_id res chain seq x y z
N MET A 1 22.08 -40.77 17.83
CA MET A 1 22.21 -39.43 18.44
C MET A 1 22.21 -38.38 17.31
N PRO A 2 21.49 -37.25 17.44
CA PRO A 2 21.02 -36.44 16.31
C PRO A 2 22.04 -35.38 15.82
N ARG A 3 21.88 -34.98 14.55
CA ARG A 3 22.63 -33.91 13.85
C ARG A 3 21.82 -32.62 13.86
N LEU A 4 22.36 -31.53 14.41
CA LEU A 4 21.80 -30.18 14.24
C LEU A 4 22.43 -29.51 13.02
N GLY A 5 21.62 -29.31 11.98
CA GLY A 5 21.87 -28.31 10.94
C GLY A 5 21.43 -26.95 11.49
N LEU A 6 22.35 -26.00 11.53
CA LEU A 6 22.11 -24.65 12.01
C LEU A 6 21.37 -23.85 10.93
N PHE A 7 20.10 -23.55 11.24
CA PHE A 7 19.30 -22.41 10.80
C PHE A 7 19.54 -21.85 9.39
N GLY A 8 18.63 -22.25 8.49
CA GLY A 8 18.24 -21.39 7.38
C GLY A 8 17.56 -20.13 7.95
N GLY A 9 18.17 -18.98 7.71
CA GLY A 9 17.54 -17.68 7.93
C GLY A 9 16.54 -17.40 6.83
N GLY A 10 15.37 -18.04 6.93
CA GLY A 10 14.16 -17.61 6.24
C GLY A 10 13.41 -16.68 7.18
N ASP A 11 13.63 -15.37 7.03
CA ASP A 11 12.91 -14.31 7.75
C ASP A 11 11.52 -14.14 7.11
N ASP A 12 10.73 -15.20 7.12
CA ASP A 12 9.40 -15.31 6.49
C ASP A 12 8.27 -15.48 7.51
N ASP A 13 8.54 -15.33 8.82
CA ASP A 13 7.54 -15.50 9.89
C ASP A 13 7.19 -14.16 10.57
N LYS A 14 6.62 -13.23 9.78
CA LYS A 14 5.80 -12.10 10.28
C LYS A 14 4.48 -11.98 9.51
N GLN A 15 3.94 -13.11 9.10
CA GLN A 15 2.67 -13.20 8.37
C GLN A 15 1.73 -14.00 9.26
N GLU A 16 0.89 -13.36 10.07
CA GLU A 16 -0.41 -13.92 10.52
C GLU A 16 -1.20 -13.01 11.48
N GLU A 17 -0.60 -11.99 12.12
CA GLU A 17 -1.38 -11.01 12.93
C GLU A 17 -1.80 -9.73 12.17
N ALA A 18 -1.48 -9.63 10.87
CA ALA A 18 -1.71 -8.44 10.05
C ALA A 18 -2.85 -8.57 9.01
N GLU A 19 -3.62 -9.66 9.02
CA GLU A 19 -4.60 -9.96 7.95
C GLU A 19 -5.77 -8.95 7.84
N PHE A 20 -6.00 -8.13 8.88
CA PHE A 20 -7.00 -7.05 8.83
C PHE A 20 -6.40 -5.65 8.60
N ALA A 21 -5.07 -5.55 8.48
CA ALA A 21 -4.37 -4.28 8.44
C ALA A 21 -3.93 -3.86 7.03
N GLU A 22 -3.83 -4.77 6.07
CA GLU A 22 -3.30 -4.52 4.72
C GLU A 22 -4.29 -4.98 3.64
N LEU A 23 -4.67 -4.04 2.77
CA LEU A 23 -5.55 -4.24 1.62
C LEU A 23 -4.68 -4.23 0.36
N GLU A 24 -4.64 -5.35 -0.36
CA GLU A 24 -4.04 -5.40 -1.69
C GLU A 24 -5.13 -5.27 -2.75
N SER A 25 -4.93 -4.39 -3.73
CA SER A 25 -5.89 -4.17 -4.82
C SER A 25 -5.18 -3.65 -6.07
N THR A 26 -5.93 -3.50 -7.16
CA THR A 26 -5.46 -2.97 -8.43
C THR A 26 -6.05 -1.58 -8.68
N ILE A 27 -5.20 -0.64 -9.12
CA ILE A 27 -5.64 0.70 -9.53
C ILE A 27 -6.36 0.60 -10.87
N VAL A 28 -7.61 1.08 -10.95
CA VAL A 28 -8.34 1.26 -12.21
C VAL A 28 -8.21 2.69 -12.71
N SER A 29 -8.05 3.67 -11.83
CA SER A 29 -7.80 5.06 -12.21
C SER A 29 -6.88 5.74 -11.22
N ALA A 30 -5.91 6.49 -11.73
CA ALA A 30 -5.10 7.40 -10.94
C ALA A 30 -5.17 8.79 -11.57
N LYS A 31 -5.51 9.79 -10.76
CA LYS A 31 -5.58 11.19 -11.18
C LYS A 31 -4.77 12.06 -10.25
N LYS A 32 -3.92 12.91 -10.84
CA LYS A 32 -3.20 13.95 -10.11
C LYS A 32 -4.12 15.13 -9.87
N ARG A 33 -4.21 15.58 -8.62
CA ARG A 33 -4.99 16.75 -8.19
C ARG A 33 -4.13 18.02 -8.27
N LEU A 34 -4.80 19.18 -8.13
CA LEU A 34 -4.21 20.53 -8.19
C LEU A 34 -3.08 20.74 -7.16
N ASP A 35 -3.15 20.07 -6.02
CA ASP A 35 -2.20 20.10 -4.92
C ASP A 35 -1.00 19.14 -5.09
N ARG A 36 -0.84 18.53 -6.28
CA ARG A 36 0.11 17.44 -6.58
C ARG A 36 -0.17 16.13 -5.84
N ASN A 37 -1.28 16.03 -5.12
CA ASN A 37 -1.70 14.79 -4.48
C ASN A 37 -2.38 13.86 -5.48
N TRP A 38 -2.37 12.56 -5.17
CA TRP A 38 -2.99 11.54 -6.01
C TRP A 38 -4.36 11.13 -5.48
N ALA A 39 -5.31 10.98 -6.41
CA ALA A 39 -6.57 10.29 -6.20
C ALA A 39 -6.54 8.97 -6.96
N PHE A 40 -6.83 7.89 -6.25
CA PHE A 40 -6.86 6.52 -6.74
C PHE A 40 -8.29 5.99 -6.73
N VAL A 41 -8.64 5.25 -7.76
CA VAL A 41 -9.85 4.44 -7.84
C VAL A 41 -9.39 3.00 -8.02
N LEU A 42 -9.84 2.14 -7.13
CA LEU A 42 -9.52 0.72 -7.12
C LEU A 42 -10.56 -0.08 -7.91
N GLU A 43 -10.27 -1.36 -8.14
CA GLU A 43 -11.16 -2.28 -8.87
C GLU A 43 -12.47 -2.59 -8.16
N ASP A 44 -12.50 -2.51 -6.83
CA ASP A 44 -13.71 -2.62 -6.01
C ASP A 44 -14.55 -1.33 -6.01
N GLY A 45 -14.11 -0.29 -6.74
CA GLY A 45 -14.73 1.02 -6.77
C GLY A 45 -14.36 1.92 -5.59
N ALA A 46 -13.53 1.46 -4.64
CA ALA A 46 -13.07 2.27 -3.53
C ALA A 46 -12.19 3.42 -4.02
N ARG A 47 -12.42 4.62 -3.45
CA ARG A 47 -11.67 5.82 -3.77
C ARG A 47 -10.75 6.18 -2.62
N TRP A 48 -9.51 6.49 -2.96
CA TRP A 48 -8.48 6.84 -2.00
C TRP A 48 -7.77 8.10 -2.42
N VAL A 49 -7.55 9.01 -1.49
CA VAL A 49 -6.92 10.31 -1.75
C VAL A 49 -5.71 10.46 -0.87
N GLN A 50 -4.60 10.85 -1.47
CA GLN A 50 -3.38 11.21 -0.76
C GLN A 50 -3.60 12.49 0.05
N ILE A 51 -3.14 12.48 1.30
CA ILE A 51 -3.29 13.56 2.29
C ILE A 51 -1.95 14.05 2.85
N ASP A 52 -0.82 13.48 2.42
CA ASP A 52 0.51 13.98 2.77
C ASP A 52 1.17 14.73 1.60
N THR A 53 2.31 15.35 1.88
CA THR A 53 3.10 16.15 0.94
C THR A 53 4.11 15.33 0.14
N LYS A 54 4.09 13.99 0.26
CA LYS A 54 5.09 13.13 -0.38
C LYS A 54 4.81 13.01 -1.87
N ASN A 55 5.81 13.23 -2.71
CA ASN A 55 5.64 13.03 -4.14
C ASN A 55 6.02 11.61 -4.55
N ILE A 56 5.11 10.92 -5.23
CA ILE A 56 5.38 9.62 -5.82
C ILE A 56 6.38 9.80 -6.98
N PRO A 57 7.55 9.13 -7.00
CA PRO A 57 8.59 9.35 -8.00
C PRO A 57 8.17 9.03 -9.43
N SER A 58 7.30 8.04 -9.61
CA SER A 58 6.78 7.64 -10.91
C SER A 58 5.27 7.63 -10.85
N ASP A 59 4.66 8.29 -11.84
CA ASP A 59 3.23 8.49 -11.86
C ASP A 59 2.46 7.16 -11.80
N PRO A 60 1.54 7.00 -10.85
CA PRO A 60 0.63 5.85 -10.76
C PRO A 60 -0.17 5.69 -12.04
N LYS A 61 -0.33 4.44 -12.49
CA LYS A 61 -1.08 4.10 -13.70
C LYS A 61 -2.16 3.04 -13.43
N PRO A 62 -3.24 3.03 -14.21
CA PRO A 62 -4.18 1.92 -14.23
C PRO A 62 -3.47 0.58 -14.48
N GLY A 63 -3.92 -0.47 -13.82
CA GLY A 63 -3.34 -1.82 -13.86
C GLY A 63 -2.16 -2.04 -12.91
N GLN A 64 -1.71 -1.01 -12.19
CA GLN A 64 -0.66 -1.18 -11.18
C GLN A 64 -1.24 -1.70 -9.85
N PRO A 65 -0.52 -2.59 -9.16
CA PRO A 65 -0.91 -3.05 -7.85
C PRO A 65 -0.71 -1.92 -6.82
N ILE A 66 -1.63 -1.84 -5.87
CA ILE A 66 -1.57 -0.93 -4.73
C ILE A 66 -1.82 -1.69 -3.45
N ARG A 67 -0.96 -1.46 -2.46
CA ARG A 67 -1.08 -2.01 -1.12
C ARG A 67 -1.39 -0.90 -0.16
N ILE A 68 -2.51 -0.99 0.55
CA ILE A 68 -3.00 0.02 1.47
C ILE A 68 -3.02 -0.59 2.86
N ARG A 69 -2.16 -0.10 3.75
CA ARG A 69 -2.11 -0.56 5.14
C ARG A 69 -2.57 0.48 6.12
N ARG A 70 -3.21 0.06 7.21
CA ARG A 70 -3.64 0.96 8.28
C ARG A 70 -2.42 1.64 8.93
N ALA A 71 -2.54 2.93 9.16
CA ALA A 71 -1.56 3.72 9.88
C ALA A 71 -2.16 4.30 11.16
N ALA A 72 -1.33 5.00 11.95
CA ALA A 72 -1.80 5.69 13.15
C ALA A 72 -2.85 6.77 12.81
N MET A 73 -3.71 7.10 13.78
CA MET A 73 -4.65 8.23 13.73
C MET A 73 -5.70 8.16 12.58
N GLY A 74 -6.21 6.96 12.27
CA GLY A 74 -7.28 6.80 11.27
C GLY A 74 -6.86 7.08 9.83
N SER A 75 -5.55 7.14 9.58
CA SER A 75 -4.97 7.28 8.25
C SER A 75 -4.49 5.94 7.71
N TYR A 76 -4.19 5.89 6.42
CA TYR A 76 -3.69 4.70 5.74
C TYR A 76 -2.41 5.05 4.98
N LEU A 77 -1.58 4.06 4.71
CA LEU A 77 -0.40 4.18 3.86
C LEU A 77 -0.62 3.36 2.61
N ALA A 78 -0.50 4.00 1.45
CA ALA A 78 -0.58 3.35 0.16
C ALA A 78 0.81 3.24 -0.47
N ASN A 79 1.17 2.03 -0.90
CA ASN A 79 2.33 1.74 -1.73
C ASN A 79 1.84 1.32 -3.12
N VAL A 80 2.11 2.15 -4.12
CA VAL A 80 1.79 1.85 -5.52
C VAL A 80 3.00 1.21 -6.17
N ASN A 81 2.84 0.03 -6.80
CA ASN A 81 3.88 -0.61 -7.60
C ASN A 81 5.27 -0.68 -6.90
N LYS A 82 5.29 -1.04 -5.61
CA LYS A 82 6.51 -1.09 -4.77
C LYS A 82 7.27 0.24 -4.62
N GLN A 83 6.65 1.36 -4.98
CA GLN A 83 7.18 2.69 -4.76
C GLN A 83 7.01 3.11 -3.30
N ILE A 84 7.40 4.35 -2.99
CA ILE A 84 7.30 4.92 -1.64
C ILE A 84 5.86 4.85 -1.11
N ALA A 85 5.73 4.71 0.21
CA ALA A 85 4.45 4.77 0.89
C ALA A 85 4.00 6.22 1.06
N VAL A 86 2.82 6.56 0.51
CA VAL A 86 2.16 7.85 0.72
C VAL A 86 0.96 7.70 1.64
N ARG A 87 0.67 8.74 2.42
CA ARG A 87 -0.46 8.72 3.34
C ARG A 87 -1.74 9.00 2.59
N VAL A 88 -2.73 8.10 2.71
CA VAL A 88 -4.03 8.20 2.04
C VAL A 88 -5.17 8.12 3.03
N ARG A 89 -6.33 8.59 2.57
CA ARG A 89 -7.62 8.45 3.24
C ARG A 89 -8.65 7.94 2.25
N ARG A 90 -9.59 7.11 2.72
CA ARG A 90 -10.73 6.66 1.92
C ARG A 90 -11.70 7.82 1.73
N GLU A 91 -12.10 8.05 0.49
CA GLU A 91 -13.14 9.00 0.09
C GLU A 91 -14.40 8.16 -0.23
N ASN A 92 -15.49 8.39 0.51
CA ASN A 92 -16.78 7.75 0.25
C ASN A 92 -17.55 8.54 -0.80
#